data_AF-A0A2G9N7B8-F1
#
_entry.id   AF-A0A2G9N7B8-F1
#
_cell.length_a   1.000
_cell.length_b   1.000
_cell.length_c   1.000
_cell.angle_alpha   90.00
_cell.angle_beta   90.00
_cell.angle_gamma   90.00
#
_symmetry.space_group_name_H-M   'P 1'
#
loop_
_entity.id
_entity.type
_entity.pdbx_description
1 polymer ?
#
loop_
_entity_poly.entity_id
_entity_poly.type
_entity_poly.pdbx_seq_one_letter_code
_entity_poly.pdbx_strand_id
1 'polypeptide(L)'
;MKWYIAARRRCQAPVSQLFEILVKEGHEVIFNWTKMGKVGLAHENVAKNRNLADLMGYAITNSDVFMMMSDAEGTDMYLELGMAILNKQREQKPRVYSIGTYGYGSLMQHHPSIEHTASVMEVFMKECPEIAEKYKTEIATIDDTLRNDLKTPSKI
;
A
#
# COMPACT_ATOMS: atom_id res chain seq x y z
N MET A 1 4.65 1.92 14.67
CA MET A 1 4.13 2.88 13.64
C MET A 1 2.89 2.30 12.99
N LYS A 2 2.01 3.15 12.47
CA LYS A 2 0.79 2.77 11.74
C LYS A 2 1.04 2.70 10.24
N TRP A 3 0.77 1.56 9.64
CA TRP A 3 1.02 1.29 8.22
C TRP A 3 -0.27 1.09 7.44
N TYR A 4 -0.35 1.75 6.28
CA TYR A 4 -1.33 1.45 5.24
C TYR A 4 -0.60 0.98 3.99
N ILE A 5 -0.96 -0.20 3.47
CA ILE A 5 -0.38 -0.74 2.24
C ILE A 5 -1.47 -0.85 1.18
N ALA A 6 -1.39 -0.01 0.15
CA ALA A 6 -2.25 -0.03 -1.02
C ALA A 6 -1.66 -0.96 -2.09
N ALA A 7 -2.45 -1.92 -2.58
CA ALA A 7 -2.04 -2.78 -3.69
C ALA A 7 -3.25 -3.38 -4.40
N ARG A 8 -3.04 -3.94 -5.59
CA ARG A 8 -4.06 -4.74 -6.29
C ARG A 8 -4.35 -6.02 -5.50
N ARG A 9 -5.58 -6.53 -5.65
CA ARG A 9 -6.01 -7.78 -5.00
C ARG A 9 -5.14 -8.98 -5.36
N ARG A 10 -4.53 -9.01 -6.55
CA ARG A 10 -3.59 -10.08 -6.94
C ARG A 10 -2.37 -10.16 -6.02
N CYS A 11 -1.97 -9.05 -5.41
CA CYS A 11 -0.87 -8.97 -4.44
C CYS A 11 -1.31 -9.33 -3.01
N GLN A 12 -2.50 -9.91 -2.81
CA GLN A 12 -3.03 -10.21 -1.47
C GLN A 12 -2.09 -11.08 -0.63
N ALA A 13 -1.51 -12.13 -1.22
CA ALA A 13 -0.61 -13.02 -0.51
C ALA A 13 0.68 -12.33 -0.05
N PRO A 14 1.49 -11.69 -0.92
CA PRO A 14 2.69 -10.98 -0.48
C PRO A 14 2.40 -9.84 0.50
N VAL A 15 1.32 -9.08 0.30
CA VAL A 15 0.95 -8.00 1.24
C VAL A 15 0.53 -8.55 2.61
N SER A 16 -0.12 -9.71 2.65
CA SER A 16 -0.48 -10.34 3.94
C SER A 16 0.77 -10.73 4.73
N GLN A 17 1.82 -11.20 4.06
CA GLN A 17 3.10 -11.53 4.71
C GLN A 17 3.78 -10.27 5.27
N LEU A 18 3.74 -9.14 4.55
CA LEU A 18 4.23 -7.86 5.07
C LEU A 18 3.47 -7.43 6.32
N PHE A 19 2.14 -7.57 6.32
CA PHE A 19 1.33 -7.28 7.50
C PHE A 19 1.69 -8.15 8.70
N GLU A 20 1.95 -9.44 8.49
CA GLU A 20 2.38 -10.36 9.54
C GLU A 20 3.73 -9.96 10.14
N ILE A 21 4.70 -9.60 9.29
CA ILE A 21 6.01 -9.10 9.74
C ILE A 21 5.84 -7.83 10.57
N LEU A 22 5.10 -6.84 10.05
CA LEU A 22 4.87 -5.56 10.74
C LEU A 22 4.22 -5.76 12.11
N VAL A 23 3.15 -6.56 12.18
CA VAL A 23 2.45 -6.83 13.46
C VAL A 23 3.33 -7.58 14.44
N LYS A 24 4.10 -8.57 13.98
CA LYS A 24 5.01 -9.36 14.83
C LYS A 24 6.09 -8.49 15.47
N GLU A 25 6.51 -7.42 14.80
CA GLU A 25 7.50 -6.46 15.30
C GLU A 25 6.86 -5.25 16.01
N GLY A 26 5.58 -5.32 16.37
CA GLY A 26 4.92 -4.30 17.19
C GLY A 26 4.44 -3.07 16.41
N HIS A 27 4.44 -3.12 15.07
CA HIS A 27 3.77 -2.11 14.26
C HIS A 27 2.27 -2.39 14.15
N GLU A 28 1.50 -1.34 13.85
CA GLU A 28 0.06 -1.43 13.66
C GLU A 28 -0.26 -1.40 12.17
N VAL A 29 -1.06 -2.35 11.70
CA VAL A 29 -1.68 -2.32 10.36
C VAL A 29 -3.07 -1.73 10.54
N ILE A 30 -3.22 -0.44 10.24
CA ILE A 30 -4.45 0.32 10.54
C ILE A 30 -5.65 -0.15 9.72
N PHE A 31 -5.38 -0.79 8.57
CA PHE A 31 -6.41 -1.42 7.75
C PHE A 31 -5.86 -2.64 7.02
N ASN A 32 -6.34 -3.83 7.40
CA ASN A 32 -5.91 -5.10 6.82
C ASN A 32 -6.95 -5.61 5.81
N TRP A 33 -6.82 -5.17 4.56
CA TRP A 33 -7.69 -5.61 3.47
C TRP A 33 -7.43 -7.05 3.01
N THR A 34 -6.28 -7.66 3.34
CA THR A 34 -5.95 -9.03 2.89
C THR A 34 -6.80 -10.08 3.59
N LYS A 35 -7.41 -9.73 4.73
CA LYS A 35 -8.37 -10.57 5.47
C LYS A 35 -9.82 -10.38 5.00
N MET A 36 -10.06 -9.47 4.06
CA MET A 36 -11.40 -9.23 3.56
C MET A 36 -11.81 -10.26 2.50
N GLY A 37 -13.06 -10.68 2.57
CA GLY A 37 -13.68 -11.46 1.49
C GLY A 37 -13.76 -10.69 0.17
N LYS A 38 -14.38 -11.28 -0.85
CA LYS A 38 -14.72 -10.52 -2.06
C LYS A 38 -15.74 -9.43 -1.68
N VAL A 39 -15.38 -8.18 -1.96
CA VAL A 39 -16.33 -7.07 -1.93
C VAL A 39 -17.01 -7.11 -3.30
N GLY A 40 -18.34 -7.28 -3.31
CA GLY A 40 -19.11 -7.29 -4.56
C GLY A 40 -18.99 -5.97 -5.30
N LEU A 41 -19.59 -5.89 -6.50
CA LEU A 41 -19.53 -4.67 -7.31
C LEU A 41 -20.13 -3.47 -6.54
N ALA A 42 -19.68 -2.27 -6.90
CA ALA A 42 -20.05 -1.03 -6.20
C ALA A 42 -21.58 -0.87 -5.99
N HIS A 43 -22.38 -1.35 -6.95
CA HIS A 43 -23.84 -1.26 -6.96
C HIS A 43 -24.56 -2.39 -6.19
N GLU A 44 -23.88 -3.51 -5.90
CA GLU A 44 -24.50 -4.68 -5.27
C GLU A 44 -24.62 -4.53 -3.75
N ASN A 45 -23.78 -3.71 -3.12
CA ASN A 45 -23.83 -3.46 -1.68
C ASN A 45 -23.34 -2.05 -1.29
N VAL A 46 -24.09 -1.03 -1.73
CA VAL A 46 -23.73 0.39 -1.58
C VAL A 46 -23.43 0.77 -0.12
N ALA A 47 -24.21 0.29 0.84
CA ALA A 47 -23.98 0.60 2.26
C ALA A 47 -22.65 0.04 2.77
N LYS A 48 -22.34 -1.22 2.46
CA LYS A 48 -21.05 -1.83 2.82
C LYS A 48 -19.88 -1.12 2.13
N ASN A 49 -20.03 -0.76 0.86
CA ASN A 49 -19.00 -0.05 0.10
C ASN A 49 -18.73 1.35 0.64
N ARG A 50 -19.77 2.08 1.06
CA ARG A 50 -19.62 3.39 1.73
C ARG A 50 -18.87 3.28 3.05
N ASN A 51 -19.25 2.34 3.90
CA ASN A 51 -18.57 2.12 5.18
C ASN A 51 -17.12 1.71 4.97
N LEU A 52 -16.85 0.86 3.97
CA LEU A 52 -15.50 0.46 3.62
C LEU A 52 -14.65 1.65 3.14
N ALA A 53 -15.20 2.47 2.23
CA ALA A 53 -14.52 3.66 1.74
C ALA A 53 -14.20 4.66 2.89
N ASP A 54 -15.13 4.83 3.83
CA ASP A 54 -14.92 5.69 5.01
C ASP A 54 -13.80 5.15 5.91
N LEU A 55 -13.81 3.84 6.20
CA LEU A 55 -12.75 3.18 6.97
C LEU A 55 -11.38 3.28 6.30
N MET A 56 -11.31 3.09 4.98
CA MET A 56 -10.07 3.24 4.21
C MET A 56 -9.58 4.68 4.26
N GLY A 57 -10.47 5.65 4.08
CA GLY A 57 -10.14 7.07 4.17
C GLY A 57 -9.59 7.47 5.54
N TYR A 58 -10.24 7.01 6.61
CA TYR A 58 -9.75 7.18 7.98
C TYR A 58 -8.37 6.53 8.15
N ALA A 59 -8.19 5.30 7.69
CA ALA A 59 -6.93 4.57 7.84
C ALA A 59 -5.76 5.24 7.12
N ILE A 60 -5.97 5.73 5.90
CA ILE A 60 -4.94 6.43 5.12
C ILE A 60 -4.52 7.72 5.84
N THR A 61 -5.49 8.52 6.27
CA THR A 61 -5.23 9.82 6.92
C THR A 61 -4.64 9.70 8.33
N ASN A 62 -4.80 8.54 8.99
CA ASN A 62 -4.24 8.26 10.32
C ASN A 62 -3.03 7.33 10.31
N SER A 63 -2.48 7.02 9.13
CA SER A 63 -1.25 6.25 9.00
C SER A 63 0.00 7.10 9.23
N ASP A 64 1.07 6.49 9.72
CA ASP A 64 2.40 7.11 9.76
C ASP A 64 3.12 6.89 8.42
N VAL A 65 2.92 5.71 7.82
CA VAL A 65 3.50 5.29 6.55
C VAL A 65 2.41 4.77 5.62
N PHE A 66 2.36 5.35 4.42
CA PHE A 66 1.53 4.89 3.31
C PHE A 66 2.44 4.34 2.23
N MET A 67 2.20 3.10 1.83
CA MET A 67 3.00 2.41 0.83
C MET A 67 2.09 1.86 -0.27
N MET A 68 2.29 2.31 -1.50
CA MET A 68 1.51 1.87 -2.66
C MET A 68 2.36 1.00 -3.57
N MET A 69 1.89 -0.22 -3.85
CA MET A 69 2.42 -1.06 -4.94
C MET A 69 1.84 -0.55 -6.25
N SER A 70 2.62 0.26 -6.98
CA SER A 70 2.19 0.91 -8.22
C SER A 70 1.87 -0.11 -9.31
N ASP A 71 0.79 0.12 -10.03
CA ASP A 71 0.26 -0.82 -11.03
C ASP A 71 -0.33 -0.06 -12.22
N ALA A 72 -0.30 -0.65 -13.42
CA ALA A 72 -0.90 -0.02 -14.60
C ALA A 72 -2.41 0.19 -14.46
N GLU A 73 -3.07 -0.59 -13.59
CA GLU A 73 -4.50 -0.54 -13.32
C GLU A 73 -4.77 -0.14 -11.86
N GLY A 74 -6.05 0.14 -11.54
CA GLY A 74 -6.51 0.31 -10.17
C GLY A 74 -6.89 1.75 -9.85
N THR A 75 -8.14 2.10 -10.13
CA THR A 75 -8.66 3.44 -9.85
C THR A 75 -8.58 3.79 -8.37
N ASP A 76 -8.96 2.87 -7.48
CA ASP A 76 -9.06 3.14 -6.05
C ASP A 76 -7.69 3.46 -5.44
N MET A 77 -6.63 2.72 -5.77
CA MET A 77 -5.28 2.98 -5.23
C MET A 77 -4.75 4.37 -5.58
N TYR A 78 -5.17 4.96 -6.71
CA TYR A 78 -4.82 6.33 -7.06
C TYR A 78 -5.63 7.38 -6.31
N LEU A 79 -6.88 7.06 -5.93
CA LEU A 79 -7.65 7.88 -4.99
C LEU A 79 -6.98 7.84 -3.60
N GLU A 80 -6.59 6.65 -3.14
CA GLU A 80 -5.88 6.47 -1.88
C GLU A 80 -4.57 7.26 -1.83
N LEU A 81 -3.78 7.22 -2.91
CA LEU A 81 -2.56 8.00 -3.06
C LEU A 81 -2.85 9.51 -2.96
N GLY A 82 -3.89 10.00 -3.63
CA GLY A 82 -4.32 11.39 -3.54
C GLY A 82 -4.65 11.81 -2.10
N MET A 83 -5.35 10.95 -1.35
CA MET A 83 -5.65 11.20 0.07
C MET A 83 -4.38 11.25 0.93
N ALA A 84 -3.45 10.31 0.72
CA ALA A 84 -2.18 10.27 1.45
C ALA A 84 -1.34 11.54 1.18
N ILE A 85 -1.26 11.98 -0.07
CA ILE A 85 -0.55 13.22 -0.46
C ILE A 85 -1.16 14.44 0.22
N LEU A 86 -2.49 14.60 0.13
CA LEU A 86 -3.17 15.74 0.74
C LEU A 86 -2.94 15.77 2.25
N ASN A 87 -3.02 14.61 2.91
CA ASN A 87 -2.78 14.51 4.33
C ASN A 87 -1.32 14.86 4.69
N LYS A 88 -0.35 14.39 3.89
CA LYS A 88 1.07 14.73 4.05
C LYS A 88 1.31 16.24 3.95
N GLN A 89 0.64 16.92 3.02
CA GLN A 89 0.74 18.38 2.88
C GLN A 89 0.18 19.13 4.10
N ARG A 90 -0.85 18.59 4.76
CA ARG A 90 -1.52 19.23 5.90
C ARG A 90 -0.85 18.94 7.24
N GLU A 91 -0.56 17.67 7.50
CA GLU A 91 -0.18 17.16 8.82
C GLU A 91 1.27 16.64 8.85
N GLN A 92 2.03 16.84 7.76
CA GLN A 92 3.37 16.25 7.56
C GLN A 92 3.41 14.71 7.65
N LYS A 93 2.26 14.03 7.57
CA LYS A 93 2.10 12.56 7.55
C LYS A 93 0.94 12.13 6.63
N PRO A 94 0.94 10.91 6.08
CA PRO A 94 1.98 9.88 6.21
C PRO A 94 3.21 10.17 5.36
N ARG A 95 4.33 9.48 5.62
CA ARG A 95 5.39 9.33 4.61
C ARG A 95 4.83 8.46 3.48
N VAL A 96 4.91 8.94 2.23
CA VAL A 96 4.21 8.36 1.09
C VAL A 96 5.21 7.71 0.15
N TYR A 97 5.11 6.39 0.00
CA TYR A 97 5.98 5.60 -0.88
C TYR A 97 5.18 5.04 -2.06
N SER A 98 5.75 5.14 -3.25
CA SER A 98 5.26 4.47 -4.47
C SER A 98 6.31 3.47 -4.94
N ILE A 99 5.95 2.19 -4.94
CA ILE A 99 6.84 1.07 -5.24
C ILE A 99 6.55 0.52 -6.62
N GLY A 100 7.58 0.33 -7.43
CA GLY A 100 7.47 -0.28 -8.76
C GLY A 100 7.49 0.72 -9.91
N THR A 101 7.26 0.22 -11.12
CA THR A 101 7.56 0.97 -12.37
C THR A 101 6.40 1.83 -12.87
N TYR A 102 5.20 1.69 -12.31
CA TYR A 102 4.01 2.40 -12.77
C TYR A 102 3.73 3.70 -11.99
N GLY A 103 4.63 4.08 -11.09
CA GLY A 103 4.58 5.33 -10.33
C GLY A 103 4.87 6.60 -11.13
N TYR A 104 5.00 6.56 -12.46
CA TYR A 104 5.40 7.72 -13.27
C TYR A 104 4.48 7.96 -14.48
N GLY A 105 3.32 7.31 -14.53
CA GLY A 105 2.38 7.39 -15.66
C GLY A 105 1.55 8.67 -15.73
N SER A 106 1.56 9.52 -14.69
CA SER A 106 0.75 10.74 -14.63
C SER A 106 1.45 11.88 -13.88
N LEU A 107 1.06 13.12 -14.20
CA LEU A 107 1.55 14.34 -13.54
C LEU A 107 1.45 14.24 -12.00
N MET A 108 0.33 13.72 -11.49
CA MET A 108 0.09 13.64 -10.05
C MET A 108 1.03 12.67 -9.33
N GLN A 109 1.59 11.68 -10.03
CA GLN A 109 2.55 10.77 -9.43
C GLN A 109 3.97 11.36 -9.34
N HIS A 110 4.22 12.52 -9.96
CA HIS A 110 5.44 13.30 -9.76
C HIS A 110 5.33 14.28 -8.58
N HIS A 111 4.27 14.20 -7.76
CA HIS A 111 4.11 15.08 -6.62
C HIS A 111 5.28 14.92 -5.64
N PRO A 112 5.89 16.02 -5.12
CA PRO A 112 7.11 15.96 -4.31
C PRO A 112 6.96 15.27 -2.95
N SER A 113 5.73 14.99 -2.53
CA SER A 113 5.46 14.19 -1.32
C SER A 113 5.60 12.70 -1.53
N ILE A 114 5.65 12.24 -2.78
CA ILE A 114 5.79 10.84 -3.11
C ILE A 114 7.27 10.54 -3.22
N GLU A 115 7.73 9.58 -2.43
CA GLU A 115 9.04 8.99 -2.58
C GLU A 115 8.93 7.70 -3.39
N HIS A 116 9.53 7.70 -4.57
CA HIS A 116 9.55 6.52 -5.42
C HIS A 116 10.68 5.59 -5.00
N THR A 117 10.36 4.31 -4.80
CA THR A 117 11.34 3.29 -4.43
C THR A 117 11.23 2.08 -5.36
N ALA A 118 12.34 1.36 -5.52
CA ALA A 118 12.36 0.18 -6.39
C ALA A 118 11.75 -1.07 -5.71
N SER A 119 11.65 -1.05 -4.37
CA SER A 119 11.30 -2.23 -3.58
C SER A 119 10.71 -1.90 -2.21
N VAL A 120 10.09 -2.91 -1.61
CA VAL A 120 9.64 -2.89 -0.20
C VAL A 120 10.84 -2.84 0.74
N MET A 121 11.91 -3.56 0.40
CA MET A 121 13.17 -3.52 1.15
C MET A 121 13.68 -2.09 1.35
N GLU A 122 13.68 -1.26 0.31
CA GLU A 122 14.13 0.14 0.42
C GLU A 122 13.27 0.96 1.40
N VAL A 123 11.97 0.73 1.45
CA VAL A 123 11.07 1.39 2.41
C VAL A 123 11.38 0.92 3.82
N PHE A 124 11.54 -0.39 4.03
CA PHE A 124 11.84 -0.95 5.34
C PHE A 124 13.20 -0.48 5.85
N MET A 125 14.22 -0.39 4.99
CA MET A 125 15.52 0.16 5.36
C MET A 125 15.45 1.62 5.85
N LYS A 126 14.49 2.41 5.35
CA LYS A 126 14.29 3.81 5.76
C LYS A 126 13.47 3.94 7.03
N GLU A 127 12.43 3.14 7.15
CA GLU A 127 11.40 3.28 8.20
C GLU A 127 11.67 2.40 9.43
N CYS A 128 12.26 1.23 9.25
CA CYS A 128 12.50 0.22 10.28
C CYS A 128 13.68 -0.71 9.89
N PRO A 129 14.91 -0.17 9.81
CA PRO A 129 16.09 -0.91 9.33
C PRO A 129 16.37 -2.20 10.13
N GLU A 130 16.00 -2.24 11.40
CA GLU A 130 16.07 -3.44 12.23
C GLU A 130 15.17 -4.58 11.73
N ILE A 131 13.97 -4.26 11.22
CA ILE A 131 13.07 -5.24 10.60
C ILE A 131 13.61 -5.64 9.24
N ALA A 132 14.10 -4.67 8.46
CA ALA A 132 14.68 -4.91 7.14
C ALA A 132 15.83 -5.93 7.19
N GLU A 133 16.75 -5.79 8.15
CA GLU A 133 17.87 -6.72 8.31
C GLU A 133 17.41 -8.07 8.87
N LYS A 134 16.51 -8.08 9.86
CA LYS A 134 16.00 -9.31 10.48
C LYS A 134 15.23 -10.20 9.50
N TYR A 135 14.45 -9.61 8.61
CA TYR A 135 13.59 -10.32 7.64
C TYR A 135 14.08 -10.17 6.20
N LYS A 136 15.39 -9.98 6.01
CA LYS A 136 15.98 -9.63 4.73
C LYS A 136 15.63 -10.60 3.61
N THR A 137 15.69 -11.89 3.90
CA THR A 137 15.41 -12.97 2.93
C THR A 137 13.92 -13.05 2.59
N GLU A 138 13.06 -12.93 3.60
CA GLU A 138 11.60 -12.95 3.45
C GLU A 138 11.12 -11.75 2.64
N ILE A 139 11.60 -10.54 2.98
CA ILE A 139 11.25 -9.32 2.25
C ILE A 139 11.77 -9.39 0.82
N ALA A 140 12.97 -9.90 0.57
CA ALA A 140 13.48 -10.11 -0.79
C ALA A 140 12.59 -11.07 -1.61
N THR A 141 12.11 -12.14 -0.98
CA THR A 141 11.19 -13.10 -1.61
C THR A 141 9.84 -12.46 -1.92
N ILE A 142 9.34 -11.62 -1.01
CA ILE A 142 8.11 -10.83 -1.21
C ILE A 142 8.28 -9.84 -2.37
N ASP A 143 9.41 -9.13 -2.43
CA ASP A 143 9.72 -8.20 -3.52
C ASP A 143 9.73 -8.90 -4.89
N ASP A 144 10.36 -10.07 -4.99
CA ASP A 144 10.38 -10.85 -6.23
C ASP A 144 8.97 -11.30 -6.65
N THR A 145 8.15 -11.70 -5.66
CA THR A 145 6.75 -12.07 -5.90
C THR A 145 5.94 -10.88 -6.40
N LEU A 146 6.04 -9.73 -5.72
CA LEU A 146 5.36 -8.49 -6.11
C LEU A 146 5.76 -8.05 -7.51
N ARG A 147 7.05 -8.09 -7.87
CA ARG A 147 7.50 -7.74 -9.23
C ARG A 147 6.87 -8.61 -10.31
N ASN A 148 6.64 -9.89 -10.04
CA ASN A 148 5.99 -10.79 -10.99
C ASN A 148 4.48 -10.52 -11.09
N ASP A 149 3.83 -10.28 -9.96
CA ASP A 149 2.38 -9.99 -9.90
C ASP A 149 2.03 -8.65 -10.56
N LEU A 150 2.90 -7.64 -10.44
CA LEU A 150 2.67 -6.31 -11.01
C LEU A 150 2.96 -6.23 -12.52
N LYS A 151 3.73 -7.17 -13.08
CA LYS A 151 3.99 -7.26 -14.54
C LYS A 151 2.83 -7.85 -15.33
N THR A 152 1.94 -8.58 -14.67
CA THR A 152 0.88 -9.33 -15.33
C THR A 152 -0.43 -8.55 -15.23
N PRO A 153 -1.00 -8.03 -16.34
CA PRO A 153 -2.32 -7.41 -16.31
C PRO A 153 -3.34 -8.38 -15.74
N SER A 154 -4.28 -7.87 -14.93
CA SER A 154 -5.34 -8.72 -14.40
C SER A 154 -6.20 -9.20 -15.57
N LYS A 155 -6.34 -10.52 -15.75
CA LYS A 155 -7.42 -11.07 -16.58
C LYS A 155 -8.73 -10.70 -15.90
N ILE A 156 -9.45 -9.73 -16.48
CA ILE A 156 -10.80 -9.33 -16.08
C ILE A 156 -11.75 -10.49 -16.36
#